data_AF-A0A8T9DDH4-F1
#
_entry.id   AF-A0A8T9DDH4-F1
#
_cell.length_a   1.000
_cell.length_b   1.000
_cell.length_c   1.000
_cell.angle_alpha   90.00
_cell.angle_beta   90.00
_cell.angle_gamma   90.00
#
_symmetry.space_group_name_H-M   'P 1'
#
loop_
_entity.id
_entity.type
_entity.pdbx_description
1 polymer ?
#
loop_
_entity_poly.entity_id
_entity_poly.type
_entity_poly.pdbx_seq_one_letter_code
_entity_poly.pdbx_strand_id
1 'polypeptide(L)'
;MVRVVEPSVYAPAAHGDIFEQVIMELINPTPRAMDGYTRTSFQAGAPFDLLTFPEAFAPAEALLSVLQSLSQVQTLGCIHVGLRPDSDDKRHLFSNAEIRSLLEALLAIPATVPQDLAPFRSWFETQPANLHFNLGCLFTLDVDARPRICIHPKLVRSQYEYSPLPERMMEEANLFSLVTLLPADKRYLSVTIQPLICSDALNLPTDRATPSPLAVVNAAETPFDNPPDHIDVVSVVTHTPQVEYGPATTQPRPREWHLEFRDAFCRAAQSGELPRHHFATFILSNFETLNGGSKGGLSGIFQPIDPREEQLHPAVGLNRYGRSRIDGGNNTWHQFAPGEPRDWQWRGYIAALTQPPKDEAVRVLGFNLSSMLRDSSMWRPSRAPNSCEILLGRWKSPNHLAFADWKAGQP
;
A
#
# COMPACT_ATOMS: atom_id res chain seq x y z
N MET A 1 -10.32 4.06 -7.22
CA MET A 1 -9.26 4.92 -6.68
C MET A 1 -8.36 4.15 -5.72
N VAL A 2 -7.04 4.38 -5.71
CA VAL A 2 -6.12 3.85 -4.70
C VAL A 2 -5.94 4.84 -3.56
N ARG A 3 -5.83 4.35 -2.32
CA ARG A 3 -5.67 5.09 -1.08
C ARG A 3 -4.46 4.58 -0.31
N VAL A 4 -3.65 5.49 0.18
CA VAL A 4 -2.47 5.21 1.04
C VAL A 4 -2.62 5.98 2.34
N VAL A 5 -2.56 5.26 3.45
CA VAL A 5 -2.69 5.81 4.79
C VAL A 5 -1.30 6.10 5.35
N GLU A 6 -1.11 7.31 5.87
CA GLU A 6 0.11 7.78 6.52
C GLU A 6 -0.22 8.31 7.91
N PRO A 7 -0.09 7.48 8.96
CA PRO A 7 -0.21 7.93 10.34
C PRO A 7 0.90 8.91 10.68
N SER A 8 0.59 9.94 11.47
CA SER A 8 1.54 11.00 11.80
C SER A 8 2.70 10.52 12.68
N VAL A 9 2.44 9.52 13.51
CA VAL A 9 3.41 8.93 14.43
C VAL A 9 3.19 7.42 14.54
N TYR A 10 4.26 6.68 14.79
CA TYR A 10 4.16 5.30 15.26
C TYR A 10 3.67 5.29 16.73
N ALA A 11 2.39 5.01 16.93
CA ALA A 11 1.72 4.99 18.23
C ALA A 11 0.78 3.77 18.34
N PRO A 12 1.31 2.58 18.67
CA PRO A 12 0.59 1.30 18.63
C PRO A 12 -0.79 1.31 19.31
N ALA A 13 -0.91 1.95 20.47
CA ALA A 13 -2.18 2.07 21.19
C ALA A 13 -3.31 2.73 20.38
N ALA A 14 -3.00 3.59 19.41
CA ALA A 14 -3.99 4.29 18.58
C ALA A 14 -4.23 3.64 17.20
N HIS A 15 -3.41 2.66 16.80
CA HIS A 15 -3.45 2.12 15.44
C HIS A 15 -4.75 1.36 15.13
N GLY A 16 -5.31 0.63 16.10
CA GLY A 16 -6.60 -0.06 15.94
C GLY A 16 -7.73 0.93 15.62
N ASP A 17 -7.83 1.99 16.41
CA ASP A 17 -8.83 3.05 16.20
C ASP A 17 -8.67 3.75 14.85
N ILE A 18 -7.43 4.05 14.44
CA ILE A 18 -7.16 4.65 13.13
C ILE A 18 -7.56 3.69 12.01
N PHE A 19 -7.19 2.41 12.12
CA PHE A 19 -7.49 1.38 11.13
C PHE A 19 -9.00 1.27 10.89
N GLU A 20 -9.78 1.10 11.96
CA GLU A 20 -11.23 0.97 11.88
C GLU A 20 -11.88 2.24 11.32
N GLN A 21 -11.53 3.42 11.86
CA GLN A 21 -12.21 4.66 11.50
C GLN A 21 -11.88 5.14 10.09
N VAL A 22 -10.67 4.92 9.60
CA VAL A 22 -10.33 5.23 8.19
C VAL A 22 -11.15 4.36 7.25
N ILE A 23 -11.27 3.06 7.53
CA ILE A 23 -12.06 2.14 6.70
C ILE A 23 -13.53 2.55 6.71
N MET A 24 -14.08 2.82 7.89
CA MET A 24 -15.50 3.19 8.03
C MET A 24 -15.83 4.54 7.41
N GLU A 25 -14.97 5.55 7.53
CA GLU A 25 -15.15 6.84 6.84
C GLU A 25 -15.09 6.67 5.31
N LEU A 26 -14.23 5.78 4.79
CA LEU A 26 -14.19 5.56 3.35
C LEU A 26 -15.43 4.81 2.83
N ILE A 27 -15.96 3.84 3.60
CA ILE A 27 -17.17 3.10 3.24
C ILE A 27 -18.42 3.99 3.38
N ASN A 28 -18.51 4.74 4.46
CA ASN A 28 -19.65 5.59 4.82
C ASN A 28 -19.17 7.01 5.13
N PRO A 29 -18.83 7.82 4.10
CA PRO A 29 -18.25 9.13 4.32
C PRO A 29 -19.21 10.06 5.04
N THR A 30 -18.71 10.74 6.07
CA THR A 30 -19.48 11.76 6.78
C THR A 30 -19.89 12.86 5.78
N PRO A 31 -21.18 13.20 5.65
CA PRO A 31 -21.62 14.22 4.69
C PRO A 31 -20.91 15.55 4.91
N ARG A 32 -20.18 16.02 3.89
CA ARG A 32 -19.46 17.30 3.93
C ARG A 32 -20.36 18.40 3.36
N ALA A 33 -20.49 19.51 4.10
CA ALA A 33 -21.18 20.69 3.59
C ALA A 33 -20.38 21.25 2.40
N MET A 34 -20.87 21.00 1.18
CA MET A 34 -20.36 21.63 -0.04
C MET A 34 -21.21 22.84 -0.38
N ASP A 35 -20.55 23.94 -0.73
CA ASP A 35 -21.21 25.18 -1.12
C ASP A 35 -22.17 24.98 -2.31
N GLY A 36 -23.46 25.18 -2.05
CA GLY A 36 -24.43 25.74 -3.00
C GLY A 36 -25.03 24.87 -4.12
N TYR A 37 -24.38 23.81 -4.62
CA TYR A 37 -24.96 23.02 -5.73
C TYR A 37 -24.74 21.51 -5.56
N THR A 38 -25.82 20.82 -5.18
CA THR A 38 -25.90 19.37 -5.03
C THR A 38 -25.66 18.62 -6.34
N ARG A 39 -24.66 17.75 -6.33
CA ARG A 39 -24.79 16.35 -6.74
C ARG A 39 -23.93 15.49 -5.80
N THR A 40 -24.52 15.03 -4.69
CA THR A 40 -24.08 13.76 -4.09
C THR A 40 -24.50 12.65 -5.03
N SER A 41 -23.74 12.44 -6.11
CA SER A 41 -23.81 11.15 -6.79
C SER A 41 -23.13 10.16 -5.85
N PHE A 42 -23.91 9.51 -5.00
CA PHE A 42 -23.50 8.20 -4.49
C PHE A 42 -23.28 7.34 -5.74
N GLN A 43 -22.02 7.19 -6.15
CA GLN A 43 -21.69 6.23 -7.20
C GLN A 43 -21.90 4.85 -6.59
N ALA A 44 -22.80 4.06 -7.21
CA ALA A 44 -22.94 2.66 -6.91
C ALA A 44 -21.64 1.94 -7.33
N GLY A 45 -20.71 1.76 -6.39
CA GLY A 45 -19.39 1.18 -6.62
C GLY A 45 -18.57 1.15 -5.33
N ALA A 46 -17.49 0.38 -5.32
CA ALA A 46 -16.60 0.32 -4.17
C ALA A 46 -16.00 1.72 -3.86
N PRO A 47 -15.85 2.08 -2.58
CA PRO A 47 -15.36 3.41 -2.17
C PRO A 47 -13.89 3.65 -2.56
N PHE A 48 -13.15 2.58 -2.81
CA PHE A 48 -11.76 2.54 -3.30
C PHE A 48 -11.51 1.18 -3.97
N ASP A 49 -10.45 1.08 -4.76
CA ASP A 49 -9.97 -0.18 -5.38
C ASP A 49 -8.90 -0.85 -4.51
N LEU A 50 -8.02 -0.04 -3.90
CA LEU A 50 -6.98 -0.49 -2.98
C LEU A 50 -6.80 0.55 -1.87
N LEU A 51 -6.72 0.11 -0.62
CA LEU A 51 -6.38 0.90 0.56
C LEU A 51 -5.19 0.24 1.25
N THR A 52 -4.13 1.00 1.55
CA THR A 52 -2.93 0.46 2.19
C THR A 52 -2.58 1.17 3.49
N PHE A 53 -2.11 0.39 4.46
CA PHE A 53 -1.66 0.83 5.77
C PHE A 53 -0.21 0.43 6.02
N PRO A 54 0.51 1.04 6.97
CA PRO A 54 1.91 0.73 7.19
C PRO A 54 2.19 -0.68 7.74
N GLU A 55 3.48 -1.03 7.82
CA GLU A 55 3.98 -2.25 8.47
C GLU A 55 3.68 -2.24 9.98
N ALA A 56 3.41 -3.42 10.56
CA ALA A 56 3.17 -3.57 12.00
C ALA A 56 2.12 -2.59 12.57
N PHE A 57 1.07 -2.34 11.79
CA PHE A 57 0.08 -1.31 12.07
C PHE A 57 -1.10 -1.87 12.86
N ALA A 58 -1.93 -2.70 12.21
CA ALA A 58 -3.18 -3.16 12.78
C ALA A 58 -2.97 -4.32 13.77
N PRO A 59 -3.45 -4.21 15.02
CA PRO A 59 -3.55 -5.38 15.89
C PRO A 59 -4.51 -6.41 15.29
N ALA A 60 -4.28 -7.69 15.59
CA ALA A 60 -5.08 -8.79 15.07
C ALA A 60 -6.57 -8.64 15.47
N GLU A 61 -6.85 -8.17 16.69
CA GLU A 61 -8.22 -7.90 17.14
C GLU A 61 -8.94 -6.88 16.27
N ALA A 62 -8.27 -5.77 15.90
CA ALA A 62 -8.87 -4.75 15.03
C ALA A 62 -9.12 -5.28 13.61
N LEU A 63 -8.24 -6.15 13.08
CA LEU A 63 -8.50 -6.84 11.81
C LEU A 63 -9.79 -7.67 11.89
N LEU A 64 -9.95 -8.47 12.94
CA LEU A 64 -11.12 -9.31 13.14
C LEU A 64 -12.40 -8.47 13.31
N SER A 65 -12.33 -7.40 14.09
CA SER A 65 -13.41 -6.42 14.30
C SER A 65 -13.90 -5.81 12.98
N VAL A 66 -12.97 -5.36 12.12
CA VAL A 66 -13.31 -4.84 10.80
C VAL A 66 -13.96 -5.91 9.93
N LEU A 67 -13.35 -7.09 9.81
CA LEU A 67 -13.88 -8.16 8.95
C LEU A 67 -15.29 -8.60 9.37
N GLN A 68 -15.60 -8.64 10.67
CA GLN A 68 -16.95 -8.92 11.16
C GLN A 68 -17.94 -7.79 10.83
N SER A 69 -17.49 -6.54 10.93
CA SER A 69 -18.30 -5.36 10.61
C SER A 69 -18.64 -5.24 9.12
N LEU A 70 -17.83 -5.85 8.24
CA LEU A 70 -18.08 -5.86 6.80
C LEU A 70 -19.27 -6.72 6.37
N SER A 71 -19.92 -7.47 7.28
CA SER A 71 -21.11 -8.28 6.97
C SER A 71 -22.28 -7.50 6.36
N GLN A 72 -22.31 -6.17 6.52
CA GLN A 72 -23.34 -5.28 5.97
C GLN A 72 -22.90 -4.58 4.67
N VAL A 73 -21.67 -4.79 4.22
CA VAL A 73 -21.08 -4.12 3.06
C VAL A 73 -21.21 -5.02 1.83
N GLN A 74 -21.74 -4.49 0.73
CA GLN A 74 -21.93 -5.26 -0.50
C GLN A 74 -20.68 -5.31 -1.38
N THR A 75 -19.90 -4.24 -1.40
CA THR A 75 -18.71 -4.09 -2.24
C THR A 75 -17.59 -3.43 -1.47
N LEU A 76 -16.38 -3.94 -1.58
CA LEU A 76 -15.18 -3.37 -0.97
C LEU A 76 -14.02 -3.50 -1.95
N GLY A 77 -13.13 -2.50 -1.98
CA GLY A 77 -11.83 -2.66 -2.62
C GLY A 77 -10.91 -3.57 -1.81
N CYS A 78 -9.70 -3.77 -2.29
CA CYS A 78 -8.67 -4.47 -1.52
C CYS A 78 -8.16 -3.59 -0.38
N ILE A 79 -7.91 -4.19 0.77
CA ILE A 79 -7.23 -3.54 1.90
C ILE A 79 -5.97 -4.33 2.21
N HIS A 80 -4.81 -3.66 2.20
CA HIS A 80 -3.51 -4.24 2.55
C HIS A 80 -2.94 -3.58 3.80
N VAL A 81 -2.60 -4.36 4.82
CA VAL A 81 -2.13 -3.85 6.11
C VAL A 81 -1.05 -4.75 6.69
N GLY A 82 -0.03 -4.16 7.32
CA GLY A 82 0.89 -4.89 8.20
C GLY A 82 0.23 -5.18 9.54
N LEU A 83 0.33 -6.42 10.00
CA LEU A 83 -0.29 -6.89 11.23
C LEU A 83 0.65 -6.82 12.43
N ARG A 84 0.05 -6.84 13.62
CA ARG A 84 0.73 -6.89 14.91
C ARG A 84 -0.03 -7.84 15.86
N PRO A 85 0.67 -8.59 16.72
CA PRO A 85 0.01 -9.37 17.78
C PRO A 85 -0.62 -8.47 18.85
N ASP A 86 -1.74 -8.89 19.42
CA ASP A 86 -2.49 -8.09 20.42
C ASP A 86 -1.76 -7.95 21.75
N SER A 87 -0.86 -8.87 22.05
CA SER A 87 -0.30 -9.10 23.38
C SER A 87 0.77 -8.09 23.83
N ASP A 88 1.32 -7.26 22.93
CA ASP A 88 2.33 -6.26 23.27
C ASP A 88 2.45 -5.13 22.23
N ASP A 89 2.28 -3.87 22.67
CA ASP A 89 2.51 -2.66 21.87
C ASP A 89 3.96 -2.50 21.37
N LYS A 90 4.91 -3.23 21.95
CA LYS A 90 6.33 -3.17 21.59
C LYS A 90 6.78 -4.32 20.68
N ARG A 91 5.94 -5.32 20.43
CA ARG A 91 6.26 -6.45 19.55
C ARG A 91 5.44 -6.36 18.27
N HIS A 92 6.06 -6.70 17.16
CA HIS A 92 5.39 -6.81 15.86
C HIS A 92 5.48 -8.23 15.27
N LEU A 93 6.32 -9.09 15.84
CA LEU A 93 6.51 -10.46 15.37
C LEU A 93 5.51 -11.39 16.06
N PHE A 94 4.79 -12.17 15.27
CA PHE A 94 3.88 -13.20 15.74
C PHE A 94 4.65 -14.47 16.11
N SER A 95 4.38 -14.99 17.29
CA SER A 95 4.74 -16.36 17.65
C SER A 95 3.79 -17.38 17.00
N ASN A 96 4.20 -18.64 16.90
CA ASN A 96 3.34 -19.69 16.34
C ASN A 96 1.99 -19.85 17.06
N ALA A 97 1.93 -19.60 18.37
CA ALA A 97 0.66 -19.66 19.10
C ALA A 97 -0.29 -18.55 18.62
N GLU A 98 0.21 -17.33 18.47
CA GLU A 98 -0.55 -16.18 17.99
C GLU A 98 -1.01 -16.36 16.53
N ILE A 99 -0.18 -16.97 15.67
CA ILE A 99 -0.56 -17.29 14.28
C ILE A 99 -1.70 -18.32 14.24
N ARG A 100 -1.64 -19.36 15.08
CA ARG A 100 -2.72 -20.37 15.16
C ARG A 100 -4.03 -19.72 15.60
N SER A 101 -3.99 -18.92 16.67
CA SER A 101 -5.18 -18.21 17.16
C SER A 101 -5.75 -17.25 16.11
N LEU A 102 -4.90 -16.53 15.37
CA LEU A 102 -5.33 -15.67 14.27
C LEU A 102 -6.02 -16.48 13.16
N LEU A 103 -5.42 -17.59 12.71
CA LEU A 103 -6.01 -18.44 11.67
C LEU A 103 -7.35 -19.04 12.08
N GLU A 104 -7.46 -19.52 13.32
CA GLU A 104 -8.72 -20.03 13.87
C GLU A 104 -9.80 -18.94 13.90
N ALA A 105 -9.44 -17.73 14.35
CA ALA A 105 -10.36 -16.61 14.41
C ALA A 105 -10.82 -16.15 13.02
N LEU A 106 -9.92 -16.07 12.04
CA LEU A 106 -10.26 -15.71 10.66
C LEU A 106 -11.19 -16.74 10.02
N LEU A 107 -10.95 -18.03 10.25
CA LEU A 107 -11.81 -19.11 9.75
C LEU A 107 -13.19 -19.15 10.42
N ALA A 108 -13.32 -18.58 11.63
CA ALA A 108 -14.58 -18.47 12.33
C ALA A 108 -15.46 -17.31 11.84
N ILE A 109 -14.93 -16.39 11.03
CA ILE A 109 -15.70 -15.27 10.47
C ILE A 109 -16.72 -15.81 9.45
N PRO A 110 -18.03 -15.48 9.58
CA PRO A 110 -19.06 -15.98 8.69
C PRO A 110 -18.76 -15.73 7.21
N ALA A 111 -19.08 -16.72 6.37
CA ALA A 111 -18.94 -16.67 4.91
C ALA A 111 -17.51 -16.47 4.37
N THR A 112 -16.49 -16.45 5.23
CA THR A 112 -15.08 -16.46 4.79
C THR A 112 -14.79 -17.68 3.93
N VAL A 113 -14.01 -17.50 2.87
CA VAL A 113 -13.62 -18.58 1.95
C VAL A 113 -12.36 -19.29 2.47
N PRO A 114 -12.45 -20.50 3.05
CA PRO A 114 -11.31 -21.13 3.72
C PRO A 114 -10.14 -21.48 2.79
N GLN A 115 -10.42 -21.63 1.49
CA GLN A 115 -9.43 -21.95 0.47
C GLN A 115 -8.37 -20.86 0.32
N ASP A 116 -8.70 -19.59 0.64
CA ASP A 116 -7.72 -18.50 0.56
C ASP A 116 -6.65 -18.59 1.66
N LEU A 117 -7.01 -19.13 2.83
CA LEU A 117 -6.09 -19.30 3.96
C LEU A 117 -5.34 -20.64 3.92
N ALA A 118 -5.82 -21.61 3.12
CA ALA A 118 -5.29 -22.96 3.11
C ALA A 118 -3.80 -23.02 2.73
N PRO A 119 -3.30 -22.33 1.67
CA PRO A 119 -1.88 -22.36 1.33
C PRO A 119 -0.98 -21.79 2.44
N PHE A 120 -1.36 -20.66 3.04
CA PHE A 120 -0.62 -20.09 4.17
C PHE A 120 -0.62 -21.05 5.36
N ARG A 121 -1.78 -21.64 5.70
CA ARG A 121 -1.91 -22.60 6.79
C ARG A 121 -1.02 -23.83 6.55
N SER A 122 -1.07 -24.43 5.36
CA SER A 122 -0.24 -25.58 5.01
C SER A 122 1.25 -25.27 5.08
N TRP A 123 1.67 -24.10 4.59
CA TRP A 123 3.06 -23.63 4.75
C TRP A 123 3.43 -23.48 6.22
N PHE A 124 2.58 -22.81 7.02
CA PHE A 124 2.82 -22.55 8.43
C PHE A 124 2.91 -23.83 9.27
N GLU A 125 2.08 -24.84 8.98
CA GLU A 125 2.08 -26.14 9.67
C GLU A 125 3.41 -26.91 9.49
N THR A 126 4.20 -26.58 8.46
CA THR A 126 5.54 -27.16 8.25
C THR A 126 6.67 -26.41 8.97
N GLN A 127 6.38 -25.28 9.62
CA GLN A 127 7.40 -24.44 10.25
C GLN A 127 7.72 -24.90 11.70
N PRO A 128 9.00 -24.84 12.12
CA PRO A 128 9.40 -25.06 13.51
C PRO A 128 8.63 -24.19 14.53
N ALA A 129 8.40 -24.75 15.73
CA ALA A 129 7.52 -24.16 16.75
C ALA A 129 8.03 -22.84 17.38
N ASN A 130 9.34 -22.58 17.31
CA ASN A 130 10.03 -21.49 18.00
C ASN A 130 10.29 -20.26 17.12
N LEU A 131 9.74 -20.25 15.90
CA LEU A 131 9.93 -19.17 14.94
C LEU A 131 8.97 -18.03 15.20
N HIS A 132 9.36 -16.85 14.72
CA HIS A 132 8.58 -15.63 14.82
C HIS A 132 8.52 -14.96 13.46
N PHE A 133 7.34 -14.53 13.04
CA PHE A 133 7.12 -13.99 11.70
C PHE A 133 6.51 -12.60 11.77
N ASN A 134 6.96 -11.71 10.87
CA ASN A 134 6.26 -10.47 10.59
C ASN A 134 5.19 -10.76 9.52
N LEU A 135 3.94 -10.36 9.78
CA LEU A 135 2.80 -10.74 8.96
C LEU A 135 2.09 -9.52 8.38
N GLY A 136 1.54 -9.68 7.20
CA GLY A 136 0.61 -8.76 6.57
C GLY A 136 -0.66 -9.48 6.15
N CYS A 137 -1.69 -8.68 5.88
CA CYS A 137 -2.99 -9.17 5.42
C CYS A 137 -3.46 -8.33 4.25
N LEU A 138 -3.85 -8.99 3.16
CA LEU A 138 -4.64 -8.40 2.09
C LEU A 138 -6.03 -9.04 2.11
N PHE A 139 -7.09 -8.24 2.21
CA PHE A 139 -8.46 -8.75 2.18
C PHE A 139 -9.40 -7.88 1.35
N THR A 140 -10.51 -8.48 0.89
CA THR A 140 -11.55 -7.83 0.09
C THR A 140 -12.87 -8.58 0.25
N LEU A 141 -13.95 -8.07 -0.36
CA LEU A 141 -15.18 -8.82 -0.60
C LEU A 141 -15.24 -9.29 -2.06
N ASP A 142 -15.69 -10.52 -2.30
CA ASP A 142 -16.01 -10.99 -3.66
C ASP A 142 -17.40 -10.53 -4.11
N VAL A 143 -17.83 -10.94 -5.31
CA VAL A 143 -19.13 -10.54 -5.88
C VAL A 143 -20.34 -11.05 -5.10
N ASP A 144 -20.16 -12.09 -4.28
CA ASP A 144 -21.18 -12.65 -3.39
C ASP A 144 -21.11 -12.01 -1.99
N ALA A 145 -20.36 -10.89 -1.85
CA ALA A 145 -20.06 -10.22 -0.60
C ALA A 145 -19.37 -11.10 0.45
N ARG A 146 -18.62 -12.14 0.01
CA ARG A 146 -17.87 -13.01 0.92
C ARG A 146 -16.48 -12.45 1.20
N PRO A 147 -16.02 -12.47 2.47
CA PRO A 147 -14.64 -12.12 2.81
C PRO A 147 -13.63 -13.05 2.12
N ARG A 148 -12.68 -12.44 1.40
CA ARG A 148 -11.51 -13.08 0.80
C ARG A 148 -10.27 -12.57 1.49
N ILE A 149 -9.41 -13.47 2.00
CA ILE A 149 -8.35 -13.12 2.95
C ILE A 149 -7.04 -13.81 2.57
N CYS A 150 -5.99 -13.01 2.34
CA CYS A 150 -4.63 -13.46 2.11
C CYS A 150 -3.74 -13.00 3.26
N ILE A 151 -3.25 -13.94 4.06
CA ILE A 151 -2.18 -13.70 5.03
C ILE A 151 -0.86 -13.99 4.34
N HIS A 152 0.10 -13.06 4.47
CA HIS A 152 1.42 -13.20 3.88
C HIS A 152 2.51 -12.89 4.91
N PRO A 153 3.54 -13.73 5.02
CA PRO A 153 4.67 -13.49 5.90
C PRO A 153 5.78 -12.72 5.18
N LYS A 154 6.50 -11.87 5.92
CA LYS A 154 7.67 -11.14 5.43
C LYS A 154 8.77 -12.09 4.95
N LEU A 155 9.32 -11.82 3.79
CA LEU A 155 10.28 -12.68 3.10
C LEU A 155 11.73 -12.33 3.42
N VAL A 156 12.00 -11.05 3.64
CA VAL A 156 13.35 -10.53 3.80
C VAL A 156 13.41 -9.69 5.04
N ARG A 157 14.30 -10.06 5.96
CA ARG A 157 14.61 -9.28 7.15
C ARG A 157 15.19 -7.94 6.73
N SER A 158 14.75 -6.88 7.37
CA SER A 158 15.30 -5.55 7.14
C SER A 158 16.78 -5.53 7.51
N GLN A 159 17.62 -5.21 6.53
CA GLN A 159 19.05 -4.96 6.74
C GLN A 159 19.29 -3.58 7.40
N TYR A 160 18.27 -2.72 7.42
CA TYR A 160 18.29 -1.40 8.04
C TYR A 160 17.82 -1.51 9.51
N GLU A 161 18.54 -2.33 10.28
CA GLU A 161 18.22 -2.71 11.68
C GLU A 161 18.17 -1.55 12.69
N TYR A 162 18.32 -0.30 12.26
CA TYR A 162 17.96 0.89 13.05
C TYR A 162 16.44 1.15 13.08
N SER A 163 15.64 0.10 12.86
CA SER A 163 14.19 0.13 12.99
C SER A 163 13.78 -0.09 14.46
N PRO A 164 12.80 0.66 14.98
CA PRO A 164 12.17 0.35 16.27
C PRO A 164 11.38 -0.96 16.27
N LEU A 165 11.28 -1.62 15.11
CA LEU A 165 10.80 -2.97 14.93
C LEU A 165 12.02 -3.90 14.72
N PRO A 166 12.69 -4.36 15.79
CA PRO A 166 13.87 -5.19 15.64
C PRO A 166 13.50 -6.56 15.06
N GLU A 167 13.98 -6.85 13.86
CA GLU A 167 13.70 -8.11 13.16
C GLU A 167 14.80 -9.15 13.36
N ARG A 168 15.75 -8.92 14.27
CA ARG A 168 16.85 -9.86 14.54
C ARG A 168 16.36 -11.29 14.85
N MET A 169 15.20 -11.40 15.48
CA MET A 169 14.57 -12.66 15.87
C MET A 169 13.49 -13.12 14.88
N MET A 170 13.28 -12.37 13.79
CA MET A 170 12.31 -12.72 12.73
C MET A 170 12.88 -13.82 11.85
N GLU A 171 12.09 -14.84 11.59
CA GLU A 171 12.36 -15.81 10.53
C GLU A 171 11.96 -15.23 9.18
N GLU A 172 12.86 -15.35 8.18
CA GLU A 172 12.55 -15.01 6.80
C GLU A 172 11.67 -16.10 6.19
N ALA A 173 10.47 -15.72 5.75
CA ALA A 173 9.57 -16.69 5.15
C ALA A 173 9.96 -17.00 3.70
N ASN A 174 9.61 -18.21 3.26
CA ASN A 174 9.73 -18.66 1.88
C ASN A 174 8.35 -18.90 1.24
N LEU A 175 7.37 -18.06 1.59
CA LEU A 175 6.01 -18.13 1.05
C LEU A 175 5.67 -16.85 0.27
N PHE A 176 5.72 -16.94 -1.04
CA PHE A 176 5.29 -15.87 -1.92
C PHE A 176 3.78 -15.70 -1.93
N SER A 177 3.33 -14.45 -1.90
CA SER A 177 1.93 -14.09 -2.02
C SER A 177 1.71 -13.22 -3.25
N LEU A 178 0.78 -13.64 -4.10
CA LEU A 178 0.31 -12.90 -5.26
C LEU A 178 -1.19 -13.11 -5.35
N VAL A 179 -1.91 -12.00 -5.46
CA VAL A 179 -3.36 -11.93 -5.50
C VAL A 179 -3.78 -11.52 -6.90
N THR A 180 -4.53 -12.38 -7.58
CA THR A 180 -5.12 -12.05 -8.89
C THR A 180 -6.59 -11.69 -8.69
N LEU A 181 -6.95 -10.46 -9.02
CA LEU A 181 -8.32 -9.96 -9.04
C LEU A 181 -8.93 -10.20 -10.42
N LEU A 182 -10.01 -10.97 -10.45
CA LEU A 182 -10.77 -11.25 -11.67
C LEU A 182 -12.01 -10.35 -11.73
N PRO A 183 -12.20 -9.57 -12.80
CA PRO A 183 -13.36 -8.71 -12.92
C PRO A 183 -14.62 -9.54 -13.13
N ALA A 184 -15.74 -9.11 -12.52
CA ALA A 184 -17.05 -9.71 -12.77
C ALA A 184 -17.48 -9.56 -14.24
N ASP A 185 -17.10 -8.43 -14.86
CA ASP A 185 -17.30 -8.15 -16.27
C ASP A 185 -16.04 -8.50 -17.07
N LYS A 186 -16.14 -9.53 -17.90
CA LYS A 186 -15.03 -10.09 -18.69
C LYS A 186 -14.45 -9.13 -19.75
N ARG A 187 -15.05 -7.95 -19.93
CA ARG A 187 -14.49 -6.88 -20.78
C ARG A 187 -13.30 -6.16 -20.13
N TYR A 188 -13.18 -6.24 -18.81
CA TYR A 188 -12.02 -5.71 -18.09
C TYR A 188 -10.92 -6.76 -17.99
N LEU A 189 -9.68 -6.30 -17.83
CA LEU A 189 -8.54 -7.17 -17.60
C LEU A 189 -8.47 -7.58 -16.12
N SER A 190 -7.88 -8.74 -15.87
CA SER A 190 -7.45 -9.11 -14.52
C SER A 190 -6.33 -8.21 -14.04
N VAL A 191 -6.29 -8.00 -12.72
CA VAL A 191 -5.26 -7.20 -12.05
C VAL A 191 -4.51 -8.08 -11.07
N THR A 192 -3.19 -8.02 -11.10
CA THR A 192 -2.31 -8.78 -10.23
C THR A 192 -1.68 -7.86 -9.19
N ILE A 193 -1.89 -8.18 -7.91
CA ILE A 193 -1.38 -7.44 -6.77
C ILE A 193 -0.41 -8.32 -6.00
N GLN A 194 0.82 -7.87 -5.84
CA GLN A 194 1.79 -8.47 -4.94
C GLN A 194 1.85 -7.67 -3.64
N PRO A 195 1.28 -8.18 -2.54
CA PRO A 195 1.46 -7.57 -1.22
C PRO A 195 2.87 -7.91 -0.68
N LEU A 196 3.57 -6.89 -0.20
CA LEU A 196 4.93 -6.99 0.35
C LEU A 196 5.07 -6.19 1.64
N ILE A 197 6.03 -6.58 2.47
CA ILE A 197 6.36 -5.88 3.71
C ILE A 197 7.77 -5.29 3.60
N CYS A 198 7.86 -3.97 3.59
CA CYS A 198 9.09 -3.21 3.80
C CYS A 198 10.26 -3.67 2.90
N SER A 199 11.29 -4.30 3.49
CA SER A 199 12.49 -4.80 2.80
C SER A 199 12.23 -5.86 1.74
N ASP A 200 11.05 -6.50 1.72
CA ASP A 200 10.66 -7.39 0.63
C ASP A 200 10.72 -6.68 -0.73
N ALA A 201 10.44 -5.38 -0.78
CA ALA A 201 10.51 -4.58 -2.00
C ALA A 201 11.92 -4.46 -2.58
N LEU A 202 12.97 -4.73 -1.79
CA LEU A 202 14.37 -4.64 -2.21
C LEU A 202 14.85 -5.91 -2.92
N ASN A 203 14.18 -7.03 -2.68
CA ASN A 203 14.49 -8.33 -3.24
C ASN A 203 13.20 -9.01 -3.71
N LEU A 204 12.71 -8.57 -4.88
CA LEU A 204 11.43 -9.01 -5.40
C LEU A 204 11.47 -10.53 -5.69
N PRO A 205 10.62 -11.32 -5.04
CA PRO A 205 10.77 -12.78 -4.90
C PRO A 205 10.34 -13.62 -6.11
N THR A 206 9.79 -13.03 -7.17
CA THR A 206 9.17 -13.80 -8.27
C THR A 206 10.15 -14.60 -9.14
N ASP A 207 11.46 -14.41 -8.95
CA ASP A 207 12.51 -15.09 -9.71
C ASP A 207 12.98 -16.40 -9.05
N ARG A 208 12.36 -16.81 -7.93
CA ARG A 208 12.60 -18.12 -7.30
C ARG A 208 11.77 -19.20 -8.00
N ALA A 209 12.40 -20.35 -8.29
CA ALA A 209 11.88 -21.42 -9.16
C ALA A 209 10.55 -22.08 -8.77
N THR A 210 9.96 -21.75 -7.61
CA THR A 210 8.57 -22.07 -7.24
C THR A 210 8.07 -21.04 -6.24
N PRO A 211 6.90 -20.44 -6.50
CA PRO A 211 5.69 -20.72 -5.71
C PRO A 211 4.35 -20.51 -6.46
N SER A 212 3.28 -21.19 -6.03
CA SER A 212 1.91 -20.98 -6.57
C SER A 212 1.23 -19.77 -5.92
N PRO A 213 0.60 -18.87 -6.70
CA PRO A 213 -0.09 -17.69 -6.19
C PRO A 213 -1.39 -18.04 -5.44
N LEU A 214 -1.82 -17.16 -4.54
CA LEU A 214 -3.16 -17.17 -3.97
C LEU A 214 -4.12 -16.51 -4.96
N ALA A 215 -4.81 -17.31 -5.76
CA ALA A 215 -5.83 -16.78 -6.65
C ALA A 215 -7.05 -16.33 -5.83
N VAL A 216 -7.32 -15.03 -5.78
CA VAL A 216 -8.60 -14.50 -5.26
C VAL A 216 -9.63 -14.66 -6.37
N VAL A 217 -10.24 -15.84 -6.38
CA VAL A 217 -11.16 -16.27 -7.43
C VAL A 217 -12.56 -15.78 -7.09
N ASN A 218 -13.09 -14.92 -7.95
CA ASN A 218 -14.52 -14.70 -8.07
C ASN A 218 -15.18 -16.05 -8.44
N ALA A 219 -16.33 -16.40 -7.86
CA ALA A 219 -17.02 -17.70 -8.02
C ALA A 219 -17.25 -18.15 -9.49
N ALA A 220 -17.05 -17.26 -10.45
CA ALA A 220 -17.30 -17.46 -11.87
C ALA A 220 -16.18 -18.14 -12.69
N GLU A 221 -14.97 -18.40 -12.16
CA GLU A 221 -13.89 -18.98 -12.96
C GLU A 221 -13.08 -20.10 -12.30
N THR A 222 -12.72 -21.10 -13.10
CA THR A 222 -11.87 -22.22 -12.71
C THR A 222 -10.42 -21.73 -12.54
N PRO A 223 -9.72 -22.04 -11.42
CA PRO A 223 -8.39 -21.50 -11.12
C PRO A 223 -7.24 -21.89 -12.08
N PHE A 224 -7.47 -22.78 -13.05
CA PHE A 224 -6.43 -23.69 -13.51
C PHE A 224 -5.88 -23.48 -14.93
N ASP A 225 -6.45 -22.61 -15.76
CA ASP A 225 -6.08 -22.69 -17.18
C ASP A 225 -4.99 -21.70 -17.63
N ASN A 226 -4.76 -20.55 -16.96
CA ASN A 226 -3.59 -19.66 -17.19
C ASN A 226 -3.62 -18.42 -16.25
N PRO A 227 -3.09 -18.49 -15.02
CA PRO A 227 -2.90 -17.29 -14.21
C PRO A 227 -1.88 -16.36 -14.91
N PRO A 228 -2.05 -15.03 -14.84
CA PRO A 228 -1.16 -14.13 -15.54
C PRO A 228 0.26 -14.16 -14.97
N ASP A 229 1.27 -14.23 -15.84
CA ASP A 229 2.70 -14.23 -15.51
C ASP A 229 3.28 -12.81 -15.39
N HIS A 230 2.56 -11.90 -14.73
CA HIS A 230 2.95 -10.50 -14.56
C HIS A 230 2.41 -9.95 -13.24
N ILE A 231 2.93 -8.80 -12.83
CA ILE A 231 2.54 -8.05 -11.63
C ILE A 231 2.23 -6.62 -12.05
N ASP A 232 0.97 -6.22 -11.87
CA ASP A 232 0.52 -4.87 -12.18
C ASP A 232 0.79 -3.90 -11.04
N VAL A 233 0.53 -4.36 -9.81
CA VAL A 233 0.64 -3.54 -8.59
C VAL A 233 1.48 -4.27 -7.55
N VAL A 234 2.50 -3.60 -7.03
CA VAL A 234 3.21 -4.01 -5.83
C VAL A 234 2.75 -3.11 -4.69
N SER A 235 2.08 -3.69 -3.70
CA SER A 235 1.61 -2.95 -2.53
C SER A 235 2.58 -3.19 -1.38
N VAL A 236 3.25 -2.14 -0.91
CA VAL A 236 4.30 -2.23 0.11
C VAL A 236 3.86 -1.50 1.38
N VAL A 237 3.71 -2.27 2.46
CA VAL A 237 3.51 -1.74 3.81
C VAL A 237 4.86 -1.57 4.46
N THR A 238 5.19 -0.37 4.93
CA THR A 238 6.57 -0.04 5.33
C THR A 238 6.62 0.61 6.71
N HIS A 239 7.76 0.43 7.38
CA HIS A 239 8.19 1.20 8.53
C HIS A 239 9.68 1.58 8.31
N THR A 240 9.94 2.34 7.24
CA THR A 240 11.31 2.66 6.80
C THR A 240 11.63 4.13 7.09
N PRO A 241 12.75 4.43 7.78
CA PRO A 241 13.24 5.80 7.91
C PRO A 241 13.58 6.37 6.53
N GLN A 242 13.54 7.69 6.36
CA GLN A 242 13.86 8.36 5.11
C GLN A 242 14.99 9.36 5.30
N VAL A 243 15.70 9.66 4.21
CA VAL A 243 16.88 10.52 4.24
C VAL A 243 16.48 11.98 3.98
N GLU A 244 16.97 12.89 4.83
CA GLU A 244 16.84 14.33 4.63
C GLU A 244 18.07 14.90 3.89
N TYR A 245 17.83 15.60 2.78
CA TYR A 245 18.87 16.21 1.94
C TYR A 245 18.92 17.73 2.10
N GLY A 246 19.98 18.37 1.57
CA GLY A 246 20.18 19.82 1.59
C GLY A 246 20.83 20.36 2.87
N PRO A 247 21.24 21.64 2.92
CA PRO A 247 21.87 22.23 4.11
C PRO A 247 20.90 22.31 5.29
N ALA A 248 21.42 22.24 6.52
CA ALA A 248 20.61 22.29 7.76
C ALA A 248 19.78 23.59 7.91
N THR A 249 20.13 24.61 7.13
CA THR A 249 19.43 25.90 7.06
C THR A 249 18.10 25.85 6.30
N THR A 250 17.89 24.84 5.46
CA THR A 250 16.61 24.64 4.77
C THR A 250 15.66 23.91 5.71
N GLN A 251 14.61 24.58 6.20
CA GLN A 251 13.60 23.95 7.06
C GLN A 251 12.18 24.08 6.48
N PRO A 252 11.41 22.99 6.36
CA PRO A 252 11.83 21.60 6.55
C PRO A 252 12.80 21.14 5.45
N ARG A 253 13.73 20.23 5.79
CA ARG A 253 14.64 19.64 4.78
C ARG A 253 13.83 18.71 3.86
N PRO A 254 14.06 18.73 2.54
CA PRO A 254 13.48 17.76 1.64
C PRO A 254 13.83 16.34 2.05
N ARG A 255 12.85 15.44 1.95
CA ARG A 255 13.02 14.00 2.18
C ARG A 255 12.93 13.26 0.86
N GLU A 256 13.73 12.21 0.73
CA GLU A 256 13.64 11.29 -0.39
C GLU A 256 13.62 9.85 0.11
N TRP A 257 13.03 8.97 -0.70
CA TRP A 257 13.13 7.53 -0.45
C TRP A 257 14.59 7.09 -0.45
N HIS A 258 14.94 6.14 0.42
CA HIS A 258 16.24 5.49 0.39
C HIS A 258 16.64 5.05 -1.02
N LEU A 259 17.94 5.18 -1.33
CA LEU A 259 18.46 4.88 -2.66
C LEU A 259 18.14 3.44 -3.08
N GLU A 260 18.19 2.50 -2.15
CA GLU A 260 17.97 1.08 -2.41
C GLU A 260 16.52 0.77 -2.79
N PHE A 261 15.56 1.47 -2.19
CA PHE A 261 14.15 1.39 -2.62
C PHE A 261 13.97 2.00 -4.01
N ARG A 262 14.56 3.18 -4.24
CA ARG A 262 14.50 3.86 -5.54
C ARG A 262 15.12 3.01 -6.65
N ASP A 263 16.25 2.37 -6.39
CA ASP A 263 16.91 1.47 -7.32
C ASP A 263 16.07 0.23 -7.57
N ALA A 264 15.45 -0.35 -6.52
CA ALA A 264 14.53 -1.48 -6.69
C ALA A 264 13.33 -1.14 -7.58
N PHE A 265 12.71 0.03 -7.41
CA PHE A 265 11.62 0.50 -8.27
C PHE A 265 12.09 0.68 -9.72
N CYS A 266 13.28 1.26 -9.92
CA CYS A 266 13.88 1.43 -11.23
C CYS A 266 14.22 0.10 -11.92
N ARG A 267 14.73 -0.90 -11.18
CA ARG A 267 14.99 -2.25 -11.71
C ARG A 267 13.68 -2.94 -12.10
N ALA A 268 12.65 -2.85 -11.26
CA ALA A 268 11.33 -3.40 -11.55
C ALA A 268 10.71 -2.78 -12.81
N ALA A 269 10.88 -1.47 -12.99
CA ALA A 269 10.42 -0.78 -14.20
C ALA A 269 11.23 -1.13 -15.47
N GLN A 270 12.34 -1.87 -15.39
CA GLN A 270 13.18 -2.25 -16.53
C GLN A 270 12.91 -3.69 -16.98
N SER A 271 12.84 -3.90 -18.30
CA SER A 271 12.41 -5.17 -18.90
C SER A 271 13.36 -6.36 -18.70
N GLY A 272 14.63 -6.11 -18.33
CA GLY A 272 15.70 -7.10 -18.42
C GLY A 272 15.96 -7.93 -17.16
N GLU A 273 15.72 -7.37 -15.98
CA GLU A 273 16.10 -8.00 -14.70
C GLU A 273 14.92 -8.64 -13.97
N LEU A 274 13.74 -8.03 -14.04
CA LEU A 274 12.55 -8.44 -13.30
C LEU A 274 11.35 -8.50 -14.25
N PRO A 275 11.29 -9.48 -15.17
CA PRO A 275 10.34 -9.47 -16.28
C PRO A 275 8.87 -9.49 -15.84
N ARG A 276 8.56 -10.13 -14.70
CA ARG A 276 7.21 -10.17 -14.12
C ARG A 276 6.77 -8.82 -13.56
N HIS A 277 7.70 -8.03 -13.05
CA HIS A 277 7.44 -6.69 -12.49
C HIS A 277 7.62 -5.58 -13.50
N HIS A 278 7.94 -5.92 -14.74
CA HIS A 278 8.16 -4.91 -15.77
C HIS A 278 6.92 -4.04 -15.88
N PHE A 279 7.09 -2.75 -15.57
CA PHE A 279 6.04 -1.73 -15.50
C PHE A 279 5.07 -1.80 -14.32
N ALA A 280 5.38 -2.57 -13.29
CA ALA A 280 4.61 -2.60 -12.06
C ALA A 280 4.56 -1.21 -11.41
N THR A 281 3.39 -0.87 -10.88
CA THR A 281 3.19 0.32 -10.05
C THR A 281 3.42 -0.06 -8.59
N PHE A 282 4.21 0.74 -7.85
CA PHE A 282 4.44 0.49 -6.43
C PHE A 282 3.61 1.46 -5.59
N ILE A 283 2.85 0.92 -4.64
CA ILE A 283 2.03 1.68 -3.70
C ILE A 283 2.69 1.58 -2.33
N LEU A 284 3.05 2.71 -1.73
CA LEU A 284 3.91 2.78 -0.56
C LEU A 284 3.14 3.41 0.60
N SER A 285 2.99 2.70 1.71
CA SER A 285 2.42 3.25 2.96
C SER A 285 3.45 3.18 4.07
N ASN A 286 3.65 4.29 4.77
CA ASN A 286 4.64 4.47 5.84
C ASN A 286 4.05 5.33 6.96
N PHE A 287 4.77 5.44 8.07
CA PHE A 287 4.48 6.43 9.12
C PHE A 287 5.26 7.70 8.84
N GLU A 288 4.68 8.87 9.09
CA GLU A 288 5.38 10.16 8.95
C GLU A 288 6.56 10.30 9.92
N THR A 289 6.33 9.95 11.17
CA THR A 289 7.34 9.94 12.23
C THR A 289 7.42 8.54 12.83
N LEU A 290 8.61 7.98 12.84
CA LEU A 290 8.89 6.66 13.37
C LEU A 290 9.21 6.74 14.86
N ASN A 291 9.13 5.61 15.55
CA ASN A 291 9.54 5.54 16.96
C ASN A 291 11.03 5.90 17.10
N GLY A 292 11.37 6.65 18.16
CA GLY A 292 12.66 7.32 18.32
C GLY A 292 12.78 8.69 17.62
N GLY A 293 11.73 9.16 16.94
CA GLY A 293 11.67 10.49 16.31
C GLY A 293 12.30 10.57 14.91
N SER A 294 12.77 9.44 14.38
CA SER A 294 13.27 9.33 13.01
C SER A 294 12.20 9.72 12.00
N LYS A 295 12.61 10.40 10.94
CA LYS A 295 11.69 10.83 9.88
C LYS A 295 11.36 9.65 8.99
N GLY A 296 10.07 9.34 8.88
CA GLY A 296 9.54 8.50 7.83
C GLY A 296 8.88 9.38 6.77
N GLY A 297 7.64 9.03 6.47
CA GLY A 297 6.77 9.72 5.51
C GLY A 297 6.93 9.15 4.11
N LEU A 298 6.61 10.01 3.13
CA LEU A 298 6.69 9.70 1.69
C LEU A 298 5.77 8.55 1.27
N SER A 299 4.66 8.33 1.98
CA SER A 299 3.58 7.46 1.51
C SER A 299 3.03 8.01 0.20
N GLY A 300 2.82 7.12 -0.77
CA GLY A 300 2.57 7.54 -2.14
C GLY A 300 2.66 6.41 -3.14
N ILE A 301 3.09 6.77 -4.34
CA ILE A 301 3.13 5.90 -5.50
C ILE A 301 4.42 6.10 -6.27
N PHE A 302 5.03 5.00 -6.69
CA PHE A 302 5.94 4.99 -7.83
C PHE A 302 5.22 4.43 -9.06
N GLN A 303 5.36 5.11 -10.20
CA GLN A 303 4.88 4.63 -11.48
C GLN A 303 5.87 4.94 -12.61
N PRO A 304 5.95 4.08 -13.64
CA PRO A 304 6.74 4.32 -14.85
C PRO A 304 6.05 5.28 -15.85
N ILE A 305 4.91 5.88 -15.48
CA ILE A 305 4.14 6.82 -16.29
C ILE A 305 4.09 8.17 -15.58
N ASP A 306 4.10 9.27 -16.36
CA ASP A 306 4.02 10.63 -15.82
C ASP A 306 2.73 10.85 -15.03
N PRO A 307 2.80 11.20 -13.73
CA PRO A 307 1.63 11.44 -12.91
C PRO A 307 0.86 12.71 -13.27
N ARG A 308 1.34 13.54 -14.20
CA ARG A 308 0.79 14.87 -14.55
C ARG A 308 0.82 15.80 -13.35
N GLU A 309 1.98 16.39 -13.13
CA GLU A 309 2.26 17.28 -12.00
C GLU A 309 1.18 18.33 -11.72
N GLU A 310 0.63 18.96 -12.76
CA GLU A 310 -0.42 19.99 -12.68
C GLU A 310 -1.69 19.52 -11.94
N GLN A 311 -1.87 18.20 -11.79
CA GLN A 311 -3.03 17.57 -11.16
C GLN A 311 -2.73 17.08 -9.74
N LEU A 312 -1.48 17.18 -9.28
CA LEU A 312 -1.08 16.79 -7.94
C LEU A 312 -1.50 17.86 -6.93
N HIS A 313 -1.94 17.40 -5.76
CA HIS A 313 -2.18 18.30 -4.63
C HIS A 313 -0.87 18.96 -4.20
N PRO A 314 -0.85 20.24 -3.76
CA PRO A 314 0.39 20.92 -3.35
C PRO A 314 1.19 20.25 -2.23
N ALA A 315 0.51 19.43 -1.41
CA ALA A 315 1.15 18.60 -0.38
C ALA A 315 1.74 17.28 -0.91
N VAL A 316 1.74 17.06 -2.22
CA VAL A 316 2.35 15.90 -2.87
C VAL A 316 3.57 16.38 -3.65
N GLY A 317 4.73 15.87 -3.24
CA GLY A 317 5.99 16.12 -3.92
C GLY A 317 6.22 15.09 -5.02
N LEU A 318 6.95 15.50 -6.06
CA LEU A 318 7.27 14.67 -7.21
C LEU A 318 8.79 14.55 -7.38
N ASN A 319 9.27 13.31 -7.33
CA ASN A 319 10.64 12.94 -7.70
C ASN A 319 10.62 12.16 -9.02
N ARG A 320 11.56 12.47 -9.91
CA ARG A 320 11.62 11.90 -11.26
C ARG A 320 12.95 11.18 -11.50
N TYR A 321 12.90 10.09 -12.23
CA TYR A 321 14.08 9.35 -12.69
C TYR A 321 14.19 9.43 -14.21
N GLY A 322 15.32 9.89 -14.72
CA GLY A 322 15.52 10.06 -16.15
C GLY A 322 16.89 10.62 -16.50
N ARG A 323 17.05 11.05 -17.75
CA ARG A 323 18.31 11.63 -18.26
C ARG A 323 18.07 12.81 -19.19
N SER A 324 19.08 13.68 -19.30
CA SER A 324 19.16 14.72 -20.32
C SER A 324 19.15 14.12 -21.73
N ARG A 325 18.31 14.64 -22.62
CA ARG A 325 18.31 14.32 -24.06
C ARG A 325 19.49 14.96 -24.79
N ILE A 326 20.06 16.02 -24.24
CA ILE A 326 21.15 16.78 -24.84
C ILE A 326 22.48 16.06 -24.60
N ASP A 327 22.75 15.73 -23.34
CA ASP A 327 24.06 15.19 -22.94
C ASP A 327 24.11 13.66 -23.00
N GLY A 328 22.94 13.02 -23.13
CA GLY A 328 22.81 11.56 -23.23
C GLY A 328 23.33 10.78 -22.01
N GLY A 329 23.56 11.46 -20.88
CA GLY A 329 24.18 10.91 -19.68
C GLY A 329 23.38 9.78 -19.01
N ASN A 330 23.95 9.27 -17.92
CA ASN A 330 23.29 8.23 -17.11
C ASN A 330 21.98 8.75 -16.51
N ASN A 331 21.03 7.85 -16.31
CA ASN A 331 19.80 8.20 -15.62
C ASN A 331 20.11 8.54 -14.15
N THR A 332 19.46 9.56 -13.62
CA THR A 332 19.62 10.03 -12.24
C THR A 332 18.27 10.47 -11.68
N TRP A 333 18.19 10.52 -10.35
CA TRP A 333 17.00 11.02 -9.65
C TRP A 333 17.07 12.54 -9.50
N HIS A 334 15.95 13.18 -9.77
CA HIS A 334 15.77 14.61 -9.66
C HIS A 334 14.55 14.90 -8.81
N GLN A 335 14.76 15.72 -7.78
CA GLN A 335 13.66 16.40 -7.13
C GLN A 335 13.18 17.52 -8.05
N PHE A 336 11.86 17.62 -8.22
CA PHE A 336 11.30 18.65 -9.07
C PHE A 336 11.71 20.07 -8.60
N ALA A 337 12.14 20.89 -9.55
CA ALA A 337 12.35 22.32 -9.36
C ALA A 337 11.59 23.14 -10.44
N PRO A 338 10.93 24.26 -10.06
CA PRO A 338 10.29 25.15 -11.02
C PRO A 338 11.29 25.61 -12.10
N GLY A 339 10.91 25.47 -13.37
CA GLY A 339 11.77 25.83 -14.51
C GLY A 339 12.63 24.70 -15.07
N GLU A 340 12.32 23.44 -14.74
CA GLU A 340 13.02 22.26 -15.25
C GLU A 340 13.12 22.24 -16.79
N PRO A 341 14.27 21.81 -17.37
CA PRO A 341 14.46 21.83 -18.81
C PRO A 341 13.49 20.86 -19.51
N ARG A 342 12.86 21.31 -20.60
CA ARG A 342 11.99 20.47 -21.46
C ARG A 342 12.75 19.31 -22.13
N ASP A 343 14.07 19.33 -22.04
CA ASP A 343 14.98 18.43 -22.74
C ASP A 343 15.31 17.15 -21.96
N TRP A 344 14.44 16.72 -21.04
CA TRP A 344 14.61 15.47 -20.30
C TRP A 344 13.80 14.30 -20.87
N GLN A 345 14.33 13.09 -20.68
CA GLN A 345 13.62 11.83 -20.93
C GLN A 345 13.42 11.12 -19.59
N TRP A 346 12.23 11.30 -19.02
CA TRP A 346 11.81 10.67 -17.78
C TRP A 346 11.30 9.23 -18.00
N ARG A 347 11.50 8.38 -17.00
CA ARG A 347 11.20 6.94 -17.03
C ARG A 347 10.50 6.43 -15.78
N GLY A 348 10.55 7.17 -14.69
CA GLY A 348 9.95 6.79 -13.43
C GLY A 348 9.63 8.01 -12.58
N TYR A 349 8.57 7.90 -11.79
CA TYR A 349 8.01 9.01 -11.04
C TYR A 349 7.56 8.51 -9.67
N ILE A 350 8.01 9.19 -8.61
CA ILE A 350 7.52 8.99 -7.25
C ILE A 350 6.71 10.22 -6.88
N ALA A 351 5.39 10.05 -6.75
CA ALA A 351 4.50 11.06 -6.18
C ALA A 351 4.14 10.64 -4.76
N ALA A 352 4.48 11.47 -3.77
CA ALA A 352 4.32 11.11 -2.37
C ALA A 352 3.95 12.31 -1.51
N LEU A 353 3.31 12.06 -0.38
CA LEU A 353 3.03 13.09 0.62
C LEU A 353 4.34 13.75 1.06
N THR A 354 4.37 15.07 0.97
CA THR A 354 5.48 15.90 1.43
C THR A 354 4.93 17.00 2.32
N GLN A 355 5.59 17.22 3.45
CA GLN A 355 5.23 18.20 4.48
C GLN A 355 3.91 17.86 5.21
N PRO A 356 3.94 17.45 6.48
CA PRO A 356 2.72 17.25 7.25
C PRO A 356 2.09 18.60 7.65
N PRO A 357 0.75 18.74 7.58
CA PRO A 357 0.06 19.81 8.29
C PRO A 357 0.20 19.56 9.80
N LYS A 358 0.09 20.62 10.60
CA LYS A 358 0.18 20.48 12.06
C LYS A 358 -1.04 19.76 12.63
N ASP A 359 -0.81 18.96 13.67
CA ASP A 359 -1.84 18.38 14.55
C ASP A 359 -2.77 17.31 13.95
N GLU A 360 -2.42 16.72 12.81
CA GLU A 360 -3.13 15.55 12.28
C GLU A 360 -2.73 14.25 12.97
N ALA A 361 -3.68 13.32 13.12
CA ALA A 361 -3.41 11.95 13.54
C ALA A 361 -2.99 11.07 12.35
N VAL A 362 -3.64 11.29 11.20
CA VAL A 362 -3.46 10.48 10.00
C VAL A 362 -3.76 11.29 8.74
N ARG A 363 -3.05 10.99 7.66
CA ARG A 363 -3.34 11.48 6.31
C ARG A 363 -3.70 10.30 5.42
N VAL A 364 -4.67 10.48 4.54
CA VAL A 364 -5.06 9.48 3.53
C VAL A 364 -4.92 10.13 2.16
N LEU A 365 -3.87 9.76 1.43
CA LEU A 365 -3.66 10.21 0.06
C LEU A 365 -4.43 9.30 -0.90
N GLY A 366 -5.27 9.89 -1.74
CA GLY A 366 -5.98 9.24 -2.83
C GLY A 366 -5.45 9.62 -4.19
N PHE A 367 -5.35 8.63 -5.07
CA PHE A 367 -5.07 8.84 -6.49
C PHE A 367 -5.79 7.81 -7.36
N ASN A 368 -6.21 8.24 -8.54
CA ASN A 368 -6.69 7.33 -9.57
C ASN A 368 -5.50 6.76 -10.34
N LEU A 369 -5.47 5.44 -10.54
CA LEU A 369 -4.56 4.81 -11.49
C LEU A 369 -5.19 4.93 -12.87
N SER A 370 -4.81 5.97 -13.62
CA SER A 370 -5.44 6.28 -14.91
C SER A 370 -5.16 5.25 -16.01
N SER A 371 -4.08 4.48 -15.86
CA SER A 371 -3.67 3.43 -16.80
C SER A 371 -2.56 2.58 -16.19
N MET A 372 -2.75 1.26 -16.11
CA MET A 372 -1.61 0.34 -16.02
C MET A 372 -1.02 0.24 -17.44
N LEU A 373 0.31 0.08 -17.61
CA LEU A 373 0.90 0.10 -18.96
C LEU A 373 0.35 -1.04 -19.86
N ARG A 374 -0.15 -2.12 -19.26
CA ARG A 374 -0.88 -3.17 -19.98
C ARG A 374 -2.22 -2.68 -20.59
N ASP A 375 -2.83 -1.66 -19.99
CA ASP A 375 -4.05 -1.00 -20.46
C ASP A 375 -3.78 0.13 -21.48
N SER A 376 -2.52 0.41 -21.83
CA SER A 376 -2.18 1.45 -22.80
C SER A 376 -2.49 1.00 -24.23
N SER A 377 -3.78 0.80 -24.52
CA SER A 377 -4.30 0.74 -25.87
C SER A 377 -4.01 2.06 -26.57
N MET A 378 -3.53 1.99 -27.82
CA MET A 378 -3.35 3.17 -28.70
C MET A 378 -4.64 3.99 -28.91
N TRP A 379 -5.80 3.44 -28.54
CA TRP A 379 -7.12 4.06 -28.67
C TRP A 379 -7.66 4.67 -27.37
N ARG A 380 -7.03 4.40 -26.21
CA ARG A 380 -7.32 5.13 -24.96
C ARG A 380 -6.36 6.31 -24.90
N PRO A 381 -6.84 7.55 -24.67
CA PRO A 381 -5.94 8.64 -24.37
C PRO A 381 -5.05 8.19 -23.22
N SER A 382 -3.73 8.33 -23.36
CA SER A 382 -2.74 8.26 -22.26
C SER A 382 -2.92 9.39 -21.24
N ARG A 383 -4.18 9.80 -21.07
CA ARG A 383 -4.62 11.11 -20.63
C ARG A 383 -5.95 11.03 -19.88
N ALA A 384 -6.09 10.09 -18.95
CA ALA A 384 -7.08 10.23 -17.89
C ALA A 384 -6.43 10.93 -16.68
N PRO A 385 -7.16 11.79 -15.95
CA PRO A 385 -6.59 12.57 -14.88
C PRO A 385 -6.21 11.70 -13.69
N ASN A 386 -4.99 11.87 -13.17
CA ASN A 386 -4.69 11.48 -11.81
C ASN A 386 -5.32 12.54 -10.91
N SER A 387 -6.59 12.39 -10.58
CA SER A 387 -7.15 13.20 -9.50
C SER A 387 -6.44 12.80 -8.21
N CYS A 388 -5.81 13.79 -7.57
CA CYS A 388 -5.18 13.64 -6.28
C CYS A 388 -6.06 14.30 -5.23
N GLU A 389 -6.39 13.56 -4.17
CA GLU A 389 -7.13 14.10 -3.02
C GLU A 389 -6.49 13.64 -1.72
N ILE A 390 -6.62 14.43 -0.66
CA ILE A 390 -6.06 14.09 0.64
C ILE A 390 -7.14 14.29 1.71
N LEU A 391 -7.36 13.25 2.51
CA LEU A 391 -8.18 13.32 3.72
C LEU A 391 -7.28 13.44 4.94
N LEU A 392 -7.67 14.32 5.85
CA LEU A 392 -6.99 14.57 7.12
C LEU A 392 -7.85 14.06 8.25
N GLY A 393 -7.30 13.19 9.10
CA GLY A 393 -7.96 12.69 10.30
C GLY A 393 -7.39 13.36 11.56
N ARG A 394 -8.25 14.03 12.33
CA ARG A 394 -7.90 14.69 13.60
C ARG A 394 -8.61 14.03 14.76
N TRP A 395 -7.91 13.85 15.88
CA TRP A 395 -8.55 13.46 17.13
C TRP A 395 -9.50 14.56 17.63
N LYS A 396 -10.80 14.25 17.71
CA LYS A 396 -11.79 15.12 18.39
C LYS A 396 -11.94 14.77 19.86
N SER A 397 -11.77 13.49 20.17
CA SER A 397 -11.72 12.94 21.52
C SER A 397 -10.79 11.72 21.51
N PRO A 398 -10.44 11.13 22.68
CA PRO A 398 -9.76 9.84 22.70
C PRO A 398 -10.53 8.85 21.82
N ASN A 399 -9.79 8.14 20.96
CA ASN A 399 -10.30 7.07 20.11
C ASN A 399 -11.36 7.51 19.08
N HIS A 400 -11.51 8.82 18.80
CA HIS A 400 -12.43 9.30 17.77
C HIS A 400 -11.77 10.32 16.83
N LEU A 401 -11.69 9.95 15.56
CA LEU A 401 -11.21 10.77 14.46
C LEU A 401 -12.38 11.49 13.77
N ALA A 402 -12.13 12.73 13.40
CA ALA A 402 -12.92 13.43 12.41
C ALA A 402 -12.11 13.69 11.16
N PHE A 403 -12.75 13.48 10.02
CA PHE A 403 -12.12 13.60 8.72
C PHE A 403 -12.54 14.89 7.99
N ALA A 404 -11.59 15.49 7.29
CA ALA A 404 -11.82 16.64 6.42
C ALA A 404 -10.93 16.56 5.18
N ASP A 405 -11.39 17.14 4.07
CA ASP A 405 -10.54 17.32 2.89
C ASP A 405 -9.43 18.34 3.17
N TRP A 406 -8.20 18.00 2.79
CA TRP A 406 -7.14 19.00 2.70
C TRP A 406 -7.37 19.83 1.45
N LYS A 407 -7.76 21.09 1.61
CA LYS A 407 -7.88 22.02 0.49
C LYS A 407 -6.52 22.66 0.19
N ALA A 408 -6.20 22.80 -1.09
CA ALA A 408 -5.01 23.51 -1.54
C ALA A 408 -4.91 24.90 -0.88
N GLY A 409 -3.77 25.19 -0.25
CA GLY A 409 -3.52 26.46 0.46
C GLY A 409 -3.91 26.48 1.95
N GLN A 410 -4.42 25.37 2.51
CA GLN A 410 -4.54 25.20 3.96
C GLN A 410 -3.20 24.74 4.56
N PRO A 411 -2.72 25.36 5.66
CA PRO A 411 -1.47 25.00 6.31
C PRO A 411 -1.50 23.64 7.01
#